data_AF-A0A3M1XZX3-F1
#
_entry.id   AF-A0A3M1XZX3-F1
#
_cell.length_a   1.000
_cell.length_b   1.000
_cell.length_c   1.000
_cell.angle_alpha   90.00
_cell.angle_beta   90.00
_cell.angle_gamma   90.00
#
_symmetry.space_group_name_H-M   'P 1'
#
loop_
_entity.id
_entity.type
_entity.pdbx_description
1 polymer ?
#
loop_
_entity_poly.entity_id
_entity_poly.type
_entity_poly.pdbx_seq_one_letter_code
_entity_poly.pdbx_strand_id
1 'polypeptide(L)'
;MLCLLPQAGHSWGFWAHQRINRLAVFTLPPEMLFFYKHYIEYLTEHAVDPDKRRYAVDGEAARHYLDADHYGELPFPELPRRWDEAVAKYSEDSLMAYGIVPWYLPLGVYKLQKAFEEGDLAAILR
;
A
#
# COMPACT_ATOMS: atom_id res chain seq x y z
N MET A 1 -33.24 7.06 24.26
CA MET A 1 -31.88 7.31 23.76
C MET A 1 -31.49 6.12 22.89
N LEU A 2 -31.51 6.29 21.57
CA LEU A 2 -31.21 5.21 20.63
C LEU A 2 -29.69 5.13 20.49
N CYS A 3 -29.05 4.16 21.18
CA CYS A 3 -27.63 3.89 21.01
C CYS A 3 -27.44 3.17 19.67
N LEU A 4 -26.95 3.89 18.65
CA LEU A 4 -26.40 3.28 17.44
C LEU A 4 -25.06 2.65 17.83
N LEU A 5 -25.02 1.32 17.92
CA LEU A 5 -23.76 0.60 18.02
C LEU A 5 -23.00 0.75 16.70
N PRO A 6 -21.70 1.08 16.71
CA PRO A 6 -20.91 1.07 15.49
C PRO A 6 -20.87 -0.35 14.95
N GLN A 7 -21.44 -0.56 13.76
CA GLN A 7 -21.21 -1.78 13.00
C GLN A 7 -19.71 -1.86 12.71
N ALA A 8 -19.07 -2.96 13.09
CA ALA A 8 -17.70 -3.23 12.70
C ALA A 8 -17.63 -3.25 11.17
N GLY A 9 -17.08 -2.19 10.57
CA GLY A 9 -16.87 -2.12 9.14
C GLY A 9 -15.79 -3.12 8.75
N HIS A 10 -16.19 -4.27 8.20
CA HIS A 10 -15.27 -5.23 7.56
C HIS A 10 -14.79 -4.72 6.19
N SER A 11 -14.47 -3.42 6.10
CA SER A 11 -14.09 -2.75 4.85
C SER A 11 -12.68 -3.11 4.39
N TRP A 12 -11.91 -3.79 5.25
CA TRP A 12 -10.49 -4.13 5.07
C TRP A 12 -10.21 -5.56 5.54
N GLY A 13 -9.07 -6.12 5.13
CA GLY A 13 -8.71 -7.53 5.32
C GLY A 13 -8.64 -8.29 4.00
N PHE A 14 -8.27 -9.58 4.05
CA PHE A 14 -7.88 -10.32 2.84
C PHE A 14 -8.92 -10.23 1.72
N TRP A 15 -10.19 -10.51 2.02
CA TRP A 15 -11.26 -10.42 1.03
C TRP A 15 -11.38 -9.03 0.38
N ALA A 16 -11.26 -7.95 1.17
CA ALA A 16 -11.36 -6.58 0.67
C ALA A 16 -10.18 -6.24 -0.24
N HIS A 17 -8.94 -6.60 0.13
CA HIS A 17 -7.77 -6.41 -0.72
C HIS A 17 -7.90 -7.13 -2.06
N GLN A 18 -8.32 -8.40 -2.04
CA GLN A 18 -8.59 -9.17 -3.27
C GLN A 18 -9.68 -8.51 -4.12
N ARG A 19 -10.78 -8.06 -3.48
CA ARG A 19 -11.91 -7.43 -4.18
C ARG A 19 -11.52 -6.10 -4.83
N ILE A 20 -10.80 -5.24 -4.11
CA ILE A 20 -10.32 -3.95 -4.62
C ILE A 20 -9.36 -4.18 -5.78
N ASN A 21 -8.38 -5.09 -5.63
CA ASN A 21 -7.42 -5.41 -6.68
C ASN A 21 -8.12 -5.88 -7.97
N ARG A 22 -9.05 -6.82 -7.86
CA ARG A 22 -9.84 -7.31 -8.99
C ARG A 22 -10.61 -6.20 -9.70
N LEU A 23 -11.25 -5.30 -8.93
CA LEU A 23 -12.03 -4.19 -9.49
C LEU A 23 -11.14 -3.13 -10.15
N ALA A 24 -9.95 -2.86 -9.59
CA ALA A 24 -9.00 -1.90 -10.15
C ALA A 24 -8.55 -2.28 -11.56
N VAL A 25 -8.47 -3.57 -11.90
CA VAL A 25 -8.17 -4.01 -13.28
C VAL A 25 -9.16 -3.43 -14.29
N PHE A 26 -10.45 -3.34 -13.95
CA PHE A 26 -11.49 -2.83 -14.84
C PHE A 26 -11.51 -1.30 -14.94
N THR A 27 -10.73 -0.59 -14.13
CA THR A 27 -10.57 0.87 -14.19
C THR A 27 -9.32 1.30 -14.94
N LEU A 28 -8.52 0.34 -15.43
CA LEU A 28 -7.30 0.62 -16.19
C LEU A 28 -7.61 1.16 -17.59
N PRO A 29 -6.71 1.98 -18.15
CA PRO A 29 -6.82 2.42 -19.55
C PRO A 29 -6.74 1.21 -20.51
N PRO A 30 -7.33 1.30 -21.71
CA PRO A 30 -7.41 0.18 -22.65
C PRO A 30 -6.08 -0.49 -22.97
N GLU A 31 -5.00 0.29 -23.04
CA GLU A 31 -3.64 -0.16 -23.34
C GLU A 31 -3.07 -1.11 -22.27
N MET A 32 -3.55 -1.00 -21.02
CA MET A 32 -3.13 -1.86 -19.90
C MET A 32 -4.17 -2.93 -19.57
N LEU A 33 -5.45 -2.64 -19.79
CA LEU A 33 -6.58 -3.49 -19.39
C LEU A 33 -6.43 -4.94 -19.86
N PHE A 34 -6.08 -5.15 -21.13
CA PHE A 34 -6.00 -6.51 -21.69
C PHE A 34 -4.94 -7.36 -21.00
N PHE A 35 -3.77 -6.79 -20.72
CA PHE A 35 -2.69 -7.47 -20.01
C PHE A 35 -3.13 -7.85 -18.59
N TYR A 36 -3.61 -6.90 -17.81
CA TYR A 36 -3.99 -7.16 -16.42
C TYR A 36 -5.22 -8.08 -16.30
N LYS A 37 -6.16 -7.99 -17.24
CA LYS A 37 -7.31 -8.89 -17.29
C LYS A 37 -6.91 -10.33 -17.57
N HIS A 38 -5.86 -10.56 -18.37
CA HIS A 38 -5.33 -11.91 -18.62
C HIS A 38 -4.81 -12.57 -17.32
N TYR A 39 -4.20 -11.79 -16.42
CA TYR A 39 -3.63 -12.26 -15.16
C TYR A 39 -4.50 -11.98 -13.92
N ILE A 40 -5.79 -11.68 -14.12
CA ILE A 40 -6.65 -11.14 -13.04
C ILE A 40 -6.78 -12.06 -11.83
N GLU A 41 -6.81 -13.39 -12.03
CA GLU A 41 -6.90 -14.33 -10.91
C GLU A 41 -5.61 -14.34 -10.08
N TYR A 42 -4.45 -14.36 -10.74
CA TYR A 42 -3.15 -14.28 -10.07
C TYR A 42 -3.03 -13.01 -9.22
N LEU A 43 -3.31 -11.85 -9.82
CA LEU A 43 -3.24 -10.56 -9.11
C LEU A 43 -4.23 -10.50 -7.94
N THR A 44 -5.42 -11.05 -8.12
CA THR A 44 -6.44 -11.13 -7.06
C THR A 44 -5.93 -12.00 -5.91
N GLU A 45 -5.39 -13.19 -6.18
CA GLU A 45 -4.90 -14.12 -5.15
C GLU A 45 -3.70 -13.57 -4.37
N HIS A 46 -2.81 -12.88 -5.07
CA HIS A 46 -1.56 -12.33 -4.52
C HIS A 46 -1.70 -10.92 -3.91
N ALA A 47 -2.87 -10.27 -4.04
CA ALA A 47 -3.14 -8.93 -3.47
C ALA A 47 -2.96 -8.83 -1.93
N VAL A 48 -2.92 -9.97 -1.24
CA VAL A 48 -2.83 -10.09 0.22
C VAL A 48 -1.46 -10.55 0.70
N ASP A 49 -0.52 -10.80 -0.21
CA ASP A 49 0.82 -11.28 0.15
C ASP A 49 1.61 -10.32 1.05
N PRO A 50 1.53 -8.98 0.88
CA PRO A 50 2.10 -8.04 1.85
C PRO A 50 1.57 -8.26 3.27
N ASP A 51 0.26 -8.47 3.44
CA ASP A 51 -0.32 -8.71 4.76
C ASP A 51 0.10 -10.07 5.32
N LYS A 52 0.15 -11.11 4.49
CA LYS A 52 0.57 -12.46 4.91
C LYS A 52 1.99 -12.46 5.48
N ARG A 53 2.89 -11.64 4.93
CA ARG A 53 4.29 -11.55 5.38
C ARG A 53 4.54 -10.48 6.44
N ARG A 54 3.52 -9.73 6.87
CA ARG A 54 3.61 -8.64 7.86
C ARG A 54 4.36 -9.03 9.13
N TYR A 55 4.17 -10.25 9.62
CA TYR A 55 4.79 -10.75 10.85
C TYR A 55 6.06 -11.59 10.61
N ALA A 56 6.34 -11.93 9.35
CA ALA A 56 7.45 -12.81 8.97
C ALA A 56 8.65 -12.03 8.39
N VAL A 57 8.42 -10.82 7.89
CA VAL A 57 9.44 -9.96 7.28
C VAL A 57 9.61 -8.72 8.14
N ASP A 58 10.82 -8.52 8.65
CA ASP A 58 11.15 -7.35 9.45
C ASP A 58 10.93 -6.05 8.64
N GLY A 59 10.36 -5.06 9.30
CA GLY A 59 9.97 -3.79 8.69
C GLY A 59 8.80 -3.83 7.70
N GLU A 60 8.20 -5.00 7.40
CA GLU A 60 7.03 -5.04 6.51
C GLU A 60 5.85 -4.32 7.13
N ALA A 61 5.57 -4.54 8.42
CA ALA A 61 4.40 -4.00 9.10
C ALA A 61 4.28 -2.48 8.97
N ALA A 62 5.39 -1.74 9.11
CA ALA A 62 5.42 -0.29 9.01
C ALA A 62 4.97 0.23 7.64
N ARG A 63 5.04 -0.59 6.58
CA ARG A 63 4.68 -0.17 5.21
C ARG A 63 3.17 -0.08 4.98
N HIS A 64 2.36 -0.51 5.95
CA HIS A 64 0.91 -0.67 5.81
C HIS A 64 0.10 0.47 6.43
N TYR A 65 0.75 1.40 7.13
CA TYR A 65 0.08 2.48 7.84
C TYR A 65 0.96 3.73 7.98
N LEU A 66 0.34 4.80 8.47
CA LEU A 66 0.99 5.98 9.03
C LEU A 66 0.12 6.47 10.19
N ASP A 67 0.68 6.48 11.39
CA ASP A 67 0.06 7.07 12.58
C ASP A 67 0.32 8.58 12.59
N ALA A 68 -0.34 9.29 11.68
CA ALA A 68 -0.06 10.70 11.38
C ALA A 68 -0.22 11.63 12.59
N ASP A 69 -1.13 11.31 13.52
CA ASP A 69 -1.38 12.07 14.75
C ASP A 69 -0.15 12.13 15.67
N HIS A 70 0.82 11.23 15.51
CA HIS A 70 2.11 11.31 16.19
C HIS A 70 2.95 12.52 15.74
N TYR A 71 2.75 12.98 14.49
CA TYR A 71 3.57 14.01 13.85
C TYR A 71 2.92 15.41 13.84
N GLY A 72 1.68 15.53 14.33
CA GLY A 72 0.97 16.80 14.44
C GLY A 72 -0.52 16.65 14.19
N GLU A 73 -1.14 17.75 13.79
CA GLU A 73 -2.57 17.80 13.47
C GLU A 73 -2.79 18.15 11.99
N LEU A 74 -3.95 17.77 11.45
CA LEU A 74 -4.37 18.14 10.10
C LEU A 74 -4.24 19.66 9.90
N PRO A 75 -3.62 20.15 8.80
CA PRO A 75 -3.26 19.44 7.56
C PRO A 75 -1.85 18.80 7.54
N PHE A 76 -1.24 18.54 8.70
CA PHE A 76 0.11 18.01 8.87
C PHE A 76 1.19 18.83 8.14
N PRO A 77 1.24 20.18 8.36
CA PRO A 77 2.17 21.05 7.63
C PRO A 77 3.64 20.71 7.91
N GLU A 78 3.89 20.14 9.08
CA GLU A 78 5.23 19.79 9.56
C GLU A 78 5.70 18.41 9.09
N LEU A 79 4.84 17.57 8.52
CA LEU A 79 5.19 16.23 8.09
C LEU A 79 5.90 16.28 6.72
N PRO A 80 7.21 15.95 6.64
CA PRO A 80 7.94 16.06 5.39
C PRO A 80 7.45 15.05 4.36
N ARG A 81 7.34 15.50 3.11
CA ARG A 81 6.90 14.64 1.99
C ARG A 81 8.03 13.77 1.46
N ARG A 82 9.28 14.19 1.65
CA ARG A 82 10.46 13.43 1.24
C ARG A 82 10.98 12.60 2.40
N TRP A 83 11.43 11.38 2.09
CA TRP A 83 11.94 10.43 3.09
C TRP A 83 13.18 10.94 3.81
N ASP A 84 14.13 11.51 3.07
CA ASP A 84 15.37 12.06 3.62
C ASP A 84 15.11 13.20 4.62
N GLU A 85 14.17 14.08 4.31
CA GLU A 85 13.73 15.14 5.22
C GLU A 85 13.01 14.59 6.46
N ALA A 86 12.15 13.57 6.27
CA ALA A 86 11.46 12.91 7.37
C ALA A 86 12.46 12.23 8.32
N VAL A 87 13.44 11.51 7.79
CA VAL A 87 14.50 10.86 8.58
C VAL A 87 15.34 11.89 9.32
N ALA A 88 15.71 12.99 8.67
CA ALA A 88 16.47 14.06 9.31
C ALA A 88 15.69 14.71 10.47
N LYS A 89 14.36 14.81 10.37
CA LYS A 89 13.51 15.43 11.38
C LYS A 89 13.12 14.48 12.53
N TYR A 90 12.80 13.23 12.22
CA TYR A 90 12.19 12.29 13.17
C TYR A 90 13.02 11.05 13.49
N SER A 91 14.13 10.81 12.79
CA SER A 91 14.89 9.55 12.74
C SER A 91 14.14 8.39 12.06
N GLU A 92 14.91 7.48 11.46
CA GLU A 92 14.36 6.30 10.78
C GLU A 92 13.64 5.35 11.75
N ASP A 93 14.20 5.12 12.94
CA ASP A 93 13.60 4.24 13.96
C ASP A 93 12.20 4.71 14.38
N SER A 94 12.02 6.02 14.56
CA SER A 94 10.69 6.59 14.88
C SER A 94 9.71 6.39 13.72
N LEU A 95 10.13 6.68 12.49
CA LEU A 95 9.30 6.50 11.30
C LEU A 95 8.89 5.03 11.13
N MET A 96 9.80 4.10 11.35
CA MET A 96 9.52 2.66 11.32
C MET A 96 8.54 2.23 12.42
N ALA A 97 8.56 2.86 13.59
CA ALA A 97 7.61 2.57 14.66
C ALA A 97 6.18 3.06 14.34
N TYR A 98 6.05 4.25 13.75
CA TYR A 98 4.76 4.93 13.50
C TYR A 98 4.26 4.83 12.04
N GLY A 99 4.91 4.01 11.22
CA GLY A 99 4.45 3.67 9.88
C GLY A 99 4.97 4.61 8.81
N ILE A 100 5.21 4.04 7.63
CA ILE A 100 5.92 4.66 6.52
C ILE A 100 5.20 4.57 5.17
N VAL A 101 3.92 4.19 5.15
CA VAL A 101 3.20 3.91 3.90
C VAL A 101 3.35 5.01 2.82
N PRO A 102 3.32 6.32 3.13
CA PRO A 102 3.40 7.36 2.08
C PRO A 102 4.77 7.45 1.43
N TRP A 103 5.84 7.12 2.16
CA TRP A 103 7.20 7.12 1.64
C TRP A 103 7.56 5.81 0.95
N TYR A 104 6.93 4.70 1.33
CA TYR A 104 7.15 3.39 0.70
C TYR A 104 6.40 3.24 -0.64
N LEU A 105 5.19 3.79 -0.76
CA LEU A 105 4.34 3.64 -1.94
C LEU A 105 5.04 4.05 -3.27
N PRO A 106 5.74 5.21 -3.36
CA PRO A 106 6.45 5.59 -4.59
C PRO A 106 7.52 4.59 -5.03
N LEU A 107 8.16 3.89 -4.10
CA LEU A 107 9.15 2.85 -4.41
C LEU A 107 8.50 1.66 -5.12
N GLY A 108 7.29 1.27 -4.70
CA GLY A 108 6.51 0.23 -5.37
C GLY A 108 6.14 0.62 -6.81
N VAL A 109 5.70 1.87 -7.01
CA VAL A 109 5.39 2.40 -8.34
C VAL A 109 6.63 2.41 -9.24
N TYR A 110 7.76 2.87 -8.72
CA TYR A 110 9.02 2.88 -9.46
C TYR A 110 9.47 1.46 -9.86
N LYS A 111 9.37 0.49 -8.96
CA LYS A 111 9.68 -0.92 -9.26
C LYS A 111 8.80 -1.48 -10.36
N LEU A 112 7.50 -1.21 -10.31
CA LEU A 112 6.55 -1.62 -11.35
C LEU A 112 6.90 -0.99 -12.70
N GLN A 113 7.21 0.31 -12.72
CA GLN A 113 7.64 1.00 -13.94
C GLN A 113 8.88 0.33 -14.54
N LYS A 114 9.90 0.04 -13.73
CA LYS A 114 11.10 -0.66 -14.18
C LYS A 114 10.82 -2.05 -14.73
N ALA A 115 9.95 -2.82 -14.08
CA ALA A 115 9.54 -4.12 -14.57
C ALA A 115 8.90 -4.04 -15.97
N PHE A 116 8.10 -3.00 -16.24
CA PHE A 116 7.56 -2.76 -17.59
C PHE A 116 8.62 -2.33 -18.60
N GLU A 117 9.54 -1.43 -18.23
CA GLU A 117 10.64 -1.00 -19.10
C GLU A 117 11.55 -2.17 -19.51
N GLU A 118 11.75 -3.12 -18.60
CA GLU A 118 12.61 -4.29 -18.79
C GLU A 118 11.87 -5.49 -19.42
N GLY A 119 10.54 -5.44 -19.50
CA GLY A 119 9.71 -6.54 -20.00
C GLY A 119 9.69 -7.77 -19.08
N ASP A 120 9.99 -7.60 -17.78
CA ASP A 120 10.01 -8.68 -16.80
C ASP A 120 8.58 -8.99 -16.31
N LEU A 121 7.95 -9.97 -16.95
CA LEU A 121 6.61 -10.44 -16.59
C LEU A 121 6.48 -10.84 -15.12
N ALA A 122 7.49 -11.52 -14.55
CA ALA A 122 7.42 -12.03 -13.19
C ALA A 122 7.51 -10.90 -12.16
N ALA A 123 8.18 -9.80 -12.49
CA ALA A 123 8.23 -8.59 -11.67
C ALA A 123 7.00 -7.69 -11.87
N ILE A 124 6.40 -7.63 -13.07
CA ILE A 124 5.18 -6.86 -13.33
C ILE A 124 4.00 -7.38 -12.50
N LEU A 125 3.92 -8.71 -12.29
CA LEU A 125 2.82 -9.34 -11.57
C LEU A 125 2.99 -9.34 -10.04
N ARG A 126 4.09 -8.80 -9.49
CA ARG A 126 4.51 -9.01 -8.09
C ARG A 126 4.65 -7.72 -7.27
#